data_AF-A0A2Z6RRU8-F1
#
_entry.id   AF-A0A2Z6RRU8-F1
#
_cell.length_a   1.000
_cell.length_b   1.000
_cell.length_c   1.000
_cell.angle_alpha   90.00
_cell.angle_beta   90.00
_cell.angle_gamma   90.00
#
_symmetry.space_group_name_H-M   'P 1'
#
loop_
_entity.id
_entity.type
_entity.pdbx_description
1 polymer ?
#
loop_
_entity_poly.entity_id
_entity_poly.type
_entity_poly.pdbx_seq_one_letter_code
_entity_poly.pdbx_strand_id
1 'polypeptide(L)'
;MSTLNLGLQGVALKRDQMSSESETLFDMVNTLDDIRKKAQEYSDLEFELKESIAVSIPATEEEIAELFESIFNIDSTLKIEETTQAQIRRHPALVEFIKTHCRVRAYSFQIKKCNNPACLYCKPIRLPLNEFHNLSFLPDPIPSQDNTDHYATFQNVYGTETTEEYRPTYMQSQANAEPIPKSILIVTKIRGYINCKNCGKRRCVYSDKSLTCKEQEDYQQAMDLYSYSCGAPIFSDDYYLKEVVFVHTRISCDSPIEILYYSSRRSGNYPICYYCGEREDLVTSSQSLKERFKQIYPLCEGCQENGKEFYTKGEIKTNGRASKRRKHG
;
A
#
# COMPACT_ATOMS: atom_id res chain seq x y z
N MET A 1 -8.00 6.88 -3.24
CA MET A 1 -9.02 5.87 -3.55
C MET A 1 -9.84 6.39 -4.72
N SER A 2 -10.03 5.59 -5.77
CA SER A 2 -11.06 5.87 -6.79
C SER A 2 -12.40 5.83 -6.07
N THR A 3 -13.12 6.95 -6.02
CA THR A 3 -14.22 7.10 -5.08
C THR A 3 -15.50 6.39 -5.55
N LEU A 4 -15.61 6.02 -6.83
CA LEU A 4 -16.74 5.30 -7.40
C LEU A 4 -16.28 4.47 -8.61
N ASN A 5 -15.88 3.21 -8.38
CA ASN A 5 -15.81 2.23 -9.47
C ASN A 5 -17.13 1.45 -9.49
N LEU A 6 -18.13 2.04 -10.13
CA LEU A 6 -19.49 1.46 -10.22
C LEU A 6 -19.47 0.06 -10.88
N GLY A 7 -18.52 -0.20 -11.79
CA GLY A 7 -18.36 -1.51 -12.44
C GLY A 7 -17.74 -2.61 -11.58
N LEU A 8 -17.30 -2.30 -10.35
CA LEU A 8 -16.90 -3.31 -9.36
C LEU A 8 -17.98 -3.57 -8.31
N GLN A 9 -19.16 -2.96 -8.46
CA GLN A 9 -20.29 -3.29 -7.60
C GLN A 9 -20.82 -4.69 -7.91
N GLY A 10 -21.28 -5.37 -6.87
CA GLY A 10 -21.72 -6.76 -6.97
C GLY A 10 -20.59 -7.78 -7.09
N VAL A 11 -19.32 -7.36 -7.27
CA VAL A 11 -18.19 -8.29 -7.35
C VAL A 11 -17.78 -8.74 -5.95
N ALA A 12 -18.20 -9.94 -5.58
CA ALA A 12 -17.79 -10.64 -4.38
C ALA A 12 -17.14 -11.98 -4.75
N LEU A 13 -16.10 -12.34 -4.00
CA LEU A 13 -15.61 -13.71 -3.94
C LEU A 13 -16.32 -14.36 -2.76
N LYS A 14 -17.21 -15.30 -3.06
CA LYS A 14 -17.87 -16.12 -2.05
C LYS A 14 -17.28 -17.52 -2.14
N ARG A 15 -16.99 -18.13 -0.99
CA ARG A 15 -16.70 -19.55 -0.92
C ARG A 15 -17.96 -20.27 -0.45
N ASP A 16 -18.44 -21.22 -1.23
CA ASP A 16 -19.48 -22.15 -0.80
C ASP A 16 -18.89 -23.21 0.13
N GLN A 17 -19.75 -23.82 0.95
CA GLN A 17 -19.32 -24.84 1.90
C GLN A 17 -18.81 -26.06 1.12
N MET A 18 -17.61 -26.51 1.47
CA MET A 18 -16.97 -27.71 0.92
C MET A 18 -17.44 -28.95 1.68
N SER A 19 -16.96 -30.13 1.28
CA SER A 19 -17.12 -31.36 2.03
C SER A 19 -16.57 -31.21 3.44
N SER A 20 -17.12 -31.97 4.39
CA SER A 20 -16.71 -31.89 5.81
C SER A 20 -15.21 -32.18 6.01
N GLU A 21 -14.63 -33.05 5.18
CA GLU A 21 -13.21 -33.37 5.21
C GLU A 21 -12.36 -32.18 4.73
N SER A 22 -12.73 -31.57 3.60
CA SER A 22 -12.07 -30.39 3.06
C SER A 22 -12.19 -29.16 3.98
N GLU A 23 -13.35 -28.95 4.62
CA GLU A 23 -13.51 -27.90 5.64
C GLU A 23 -12.61 -28.13 6.86
N THR A 24 -12.53 -29.37 7.36
CA THR A 24 -11.65 -29.70 8.49
C THR A 24 -10.18 -29.48 8.14
N LEU A 25 -9.78 -29.83 6.90
CA LEU A 25 -8.42 -29.58 6.42
C LEU A 25 -8.11 -28.08 6.29
N PHE A 26 -9.08 -27.30 5.84
CA PHE A 26 -9.00 -25.85 5.67
C PHE A 26 -8.96 -25.10 7.00
N ASP A 27 -9.77 -25.48 7.99
CA ASP A 27 -9.80 -24.85 9.33
C ASP A 27 -8.48 -25.02 10.10
N MET A 28 -7.67 -26.02 9.73
CA MET A 28 -6.35 -26.24 10.30
C MET A 28 -5.25 -25.33 9.73
N VAL A 29 -5.54 -24.47 8.74
CA VAL A 29 -4.56 -23.57 8.10
C VAL A 29 -5.02 -22.12 8.14
N ASN A 30 -4.09 -21.21 8.44
CA ASN A 30 -4.41 -19.80 8.71
C ASN A 30 -3.77 -18.82 7.70
N THR A 31 -2.96 -19.31 6.75
CA THR A 31 -2.29 -18.47 5.75
C THR A 31 -2.52 -19.01 4.33
N LEU A 32 -2.46 -18.13 3.33
CA LEU A 32 -2.62 -18.54 1.93
C LEU A 32 -1.52 -19.50 1.46
N ASP A 33 -0.31 -19.37 1.99
CA ASP A 33 0.80 -20.26 1.63
C ASP A 33 0.61 -21.66 2.26
N ASP A 34 0.13 -21.73 3.51
CA ASP A 34 -0.22 -23.00 4.14
C ASP A 34 -1.40 -23.68 3.43
N ILE A 35 -2.43 -22.90 3.06
CA ILE A 35 -3.57 -23.41 2.26
C ILE A 35 -3.07 -23.99 0.94
N ARG A 36 -2.20 -23.28 0.22
CA ARG A 36 -1.64 -23.76 -1.06
C ARG A 36 -0.85 -25.05 -0.89
N LYS A 37 0.00 -25.12 0.13
CA LYS A 37 0.79 -26.32 0.41
C LYS A 37 -0.13 -27.51 0.74
N LYS A 38 -1.17 -27.28 1.54
CA LYS A 38 -2.12 -28.32 1.91
C LYS A 38 -2.97 -28.76 0.73
N ALA A 39 -3.38 -27.86 -0.15
CA ALA A 39 -4.05 -28.20 -1.40
C ALA A 39 -3.15 -29.02 -2.34
N GLN A 40 -1.82 -28.81 -2.34
CA GLN A 40 -0.89 -29.67 -3.09
C GLN A 40 -0.77 -31.08 -2.50
N GLU A 41 -0.93 -31.21 -1.18
CA GLU A 41 -0.90 -32.51 -0.49
C GLU A 41 -2.23 -33.27 -0.65
N TYR A 42 -3.36 -32.56 -0.76
CA TYR A 42 -4.71 -33.11 -0.85
C TYR A 42 -5.43 -32.60 -2.11
N SER A 43 -5.44 -33.40 -3.18
CA SER A 43 -6.03 -33.05 -4.48
C SER A 43 -7.51 -32.68 -4.42
N ASP A 44 -8.25 -33.32 -3.52
CA ASP A 44 -9.69 -33.09 -3.36
C ASP A 44 -9.95 -31.70 -2.76
N LEU A 45 -9.12 -31.27 -1.80
CA LEU A 45 -9.15 -29.90 -1.26
C LEU A 45 -8.83 -28.87 -2.35
N GLU A 46 -7.87 -29.14 -3.23
CA GLU A 46 -7.56 -28.23 -4.35
C GLU A 46 -8.74 -28.08 -5.30
N PHE A 47 -9.38 -29.20 -5.65
CA PHE A 47 -10.54 -29.22 -6.55
C PHE A 47 -11.73 -28.48 -5.93
N GLU A 48 -12.07 -28.79 -4.67
CA GLU A 48 -13.18 -28.17 -3.97
C GLU A 48 -12.96 -26.68 -3.68
N LEU A 49 -11.73 -26.25 -3.42
CA LEU A 49 -11.42 -24.82 -3.30
C LEU A 49 -11.63 -24.06 -4.61
N LYS A 50 -11.35 -24.69 -5.76
CA LYS A 50 -11.60 -24.07 -7.07
C LYS A 50 -13.09 -23.97 -7.38
N GLU A 51 -13.85 -25.02 -7.09
CA GLU A 51 -15.28 -25.08 -7.36
C GLU A 51 -16.10 -24.23 -6.38
N SER A 52 -15.69 -24.17 -5.11
CA SER A 52 -16.42 -23.42 -4.08
C SER A 52 -16.29 -21.91 -4.24
N ILE A 53 -15.26 -21.40 -4.93
CA ILE A 53 -15.10 -19.96 -5.15
C ILE A 53 -16.06 -19.49 -6.25
N ALA A 54 -17.21 -18.97 -5.84
CA ALA A 54 -18.15 -18.28 -6.70
C ALA A 54 -17.74 -16.81 -6.83
N VAL A 55 -17.53 -16.37 -8.07
CA VAL A 55 -17.41 -14.95 -8.41
C VAL A 55 -18.80 -14.43 -8.71
N SER A 56 -19.26 -13.46 -7.93
CA SER A 56 -20.51 -12.77 -8.23
C SER A 56 -20.37 -11.97 -9.52
N ILE A 57 -21.41 -12.00 -10.36
CA ILE A 57 -21.44 -11.34 -11.67
C ILE A 57 -21.25 -9.83 -11.45
N PRO A 58 -20.43 -9.14 -12.27
CA PRO A 58 -20.28 -7.70 -12.16
C PRO A 58 -21.63 -7.01 -12.41
N ALA A 59 -21.83 -5.84 -11.79
CA ALA A 59 -23.02 -5.03 -12.03
C ALA A 59 -23.22 -4.76 -13.53
N THR A 60 -24.46 -4.89 -14.00
CA THR A 60 -24.81 -4.59 -15.40
C THR A 60 -24.76 -3.08 -15.67
N GLU A 61 -24.74 -2.67 -16.94
CA GLU A 61 -24.79 -1.25 -17.29
C GLU A 61 -26.06 -0.58 -16.77
N GLU A 62 -27.18 -1.33 -16.72
CA GLU A 62 -28.45 -0.87 -16.16
C GLU A 62 -28.36 -0.64 -14.65
N GLU A 63 -27.79 -1.58 -13.89
CA GLU A 63 -27.62 -1.44 -12.44
C GLU A 63 -26.69 -0.26 -12.09
N ILE A 64 -25.64 -0.07 -12.89
CA ILE A 64 -24.73 1.08 -12.77
C ILE A 64 -25.47 2.39 -13.04
N ALA A 65 -26.33 2.43 -14.07
CA ALA A 65 -27.14 3.59 -14.40
C ALA A 65 -28.16 3.90 -13.30
N GLU A 66 -28.86 2.90 -12.77
CA GLU A 66 -29.82 3.06 -11.66
C GLU A 66 -29.15 3.63 -10.40
N LEU A 67 -27.95 3.16 -10.06
CA LEU A 67 -27.21 3.75 -8.96
C LEU A 67 -26.77 5.18 -9.27
N PHE A 68 -26.32 5.44 -10.50
CA PHE A 68 -25.93 6.78 -10.90
C PHE A 68 -27.11 7.77 -10.79
N GLU A 69 -28.33 7.37 -11.16
CA GLU A 69 -29.55 8.17 -10.96
C GLU A 69 -29.76 8.56 -9.49
N SER A 70 -29.43 7.67 -8.55
CA SER A 70 -29.50 7.98 -7.12
C SER A 70 -28.51 9.07 -6.70
N ILE A 71 -27.32 9.11 -7.32
CA ILE A 71 -26.30 10.13 -7.08
C ILE A 71 -26.64 11.43 -7.82
N PHE A 72 -27.20 11.33 -9.02
CA PHE A 72 -27.65 12.45 -9.84
C PHE A 72 -28.73 13.28 -9.12
N ASN A 73 -29.58 12.63 -8.32
CA ASN A 73 -30.54 13.32 -7.45
C ASN A 73 -29.88 14.19 -6.36
N ILE A 74 -28.63 13.93 -6.00
CA ILE A 74 -27.86 14.74 -5.03
C ILE A 74 -27.21 15.93 -5.72
N ASP A 75 -26.63 15.70 -6.90
CA ASP A 75 -26.02 16.74 -7.71
C ASP A 75 -26.21 16.43 -9.21
N SER A 76 -27.14 17.15 -9.83
CA SER A 76 -27.52 16.96 -11.24
C SER A 76 -26.46 17.48 -12.22
N THR A 77 -25.38 18.10 -11.73
CA THR A 77 -24.27 18.55 -12.58
C THR A 77 -23.23 17.46 -12.82
N LEU A 78 -23.26 16.38 -12.03
CA LEU A 78 -22.36 15.25 -12.18
C LEU A 78 -22.67 14.47 -13.45
N LYS A 79 -21.63 14.06 -14.18
CA LYS A 79 -21.76 13.13 -15.31
C LYS A 79 -21.24 11.74 -14.96
N ILE A 80 -21.77 10.72 -15.61
CA ILE A 80 -21.44 9.32 -15.32
C ILE A 80 -19.95 8.98 -15.58
N GLU A 81 -19.31 9.70 -16.50
CA GLU A 81 -17.88 9.60 -16.79
C GLU A 81 -16.97 10.22 -15.71
N GLU A 82 -17.50 11.03 -14.79
CA GLU A 82 -16.75 11.77 -13.78
C GLU A 82 -16.48 10.93 -12.52
N THR A 83 -15.62 9.92 -12.65
CA THR A 83 -15.34 8.92 -11.60
C THR A 83 -14.16 9.26 -10.69
N THR A 84 -13.38 10.30 -11.00
CA THR A 84 -12.20 10.66 -10.20
C THR A 84 -12.50 11.66 -9.09
N GLN A 85 -11.73 11.60 -8.00
CA GLN A 85 -11.88 12.55 -6.87
C GLN A 85 -11.69 14.02 -7.31
N ALA A 86 -10.83 14.29 -8.30
CA ALA A 86 -10.60 15.65 -8.79
C ALA A 86 -11.80 16.19 -9.57
N GLN A 87 -12.51 15.34 -10.32
CA GLN A 87 -13.75 15.70 -11.00
C GLN A 87 -14.88 15.88 -9.98
N ILE A 88 -15.09 14.91 -9.07
CA ILE A 88 -16.11 14.97 -8.00
C ILE A 88 -16.01 16.27 -7.19
N ARG A 89 -14.80 16.78 -6.93
CA ARG A 89 -14.60 18.05 -6.20
C ARG A 89 -15.17 19.30 -6.89
N ARG A 90 -15.52 19.22 -8.18
CA ARG A 90 -16.14 20.31 -8.94
C ARG A 90 -17.65 20.41 -8.72
N HIS A 91 -18.25 19.44 -8.03
CA HIS A 91 -19.69 19.32 -7.78
C HIS A 91 -19.98 19.67 -6.32
N PRO A 92 -20.29 20.96 -6.01
CA PRO A 92 -20.35 21.44 -4.65
C PRO A 92 -21.47 20.80 -3.83
N ALA A 93 -22.62 20.49 -4.44
CA ALA A 93 -23.74 19.86 -3.72
C ALA A 93 -23.40 18.42 -3.32
N LEU A 94 -22.73 17.67 -4.21
CA LEU A 94 -22.23 16.34 -3.87
C LEU A 94 -21.14 16.39 -2.78
N VAL A 95 -20.22 17.35 -2.84
CA VAL A 95 -19.19 17.54 -1.81
C VAL A 95 -19.82 17.89 -0.46
N GLU A 96 -20.84 18.74 -0.45
CA GLU A 96 -21.59 19.10 0.76
C GLU A 96 -22.33 17.90 1.34
N PHE A 97 -23.01 17.10 0.50
CA PHE A 97 -23.66 15.87 0.92
C PHE A 97 -22.66 14.90 1.59
N ILE A 98 -21.51 14.66 0.96
CA ILE A 98 -20.47 13.78 1.52
C ILE A 98 -19.99 14.30 2.89
N LYS A 99 -19.85 15.61 3.06
CA LYS A 99 -19.41 16.20 4.35
C LYS A 99 -20.46 16.10 5.45
N THR A 100 -21.74 16.19 5.10
CA THR A 100 -22.83 16.34 6.07
C THR A 100 -23.56 15.03 6.38
N HIS A 101 -23.58 14.08 5.43
CA HIS A 101 -24.35 12.84 5.54
C HIS A 101 -23.48 11.58 5.51
N CYS A 102 -22.21 11.69 5.13
CA CYS A 102 -21.32 10.55 5.01
C CYS A 102 -20.16 10.59 6.00
N ARG A 103 -19.68 9.41 6.38
CA ARG A 103 -18.42 9.21 7.08
C ARG A 103 -17.53 8.32 6.23
N VAL A 104 -16.47 8.91 5.69
CA VAL A 104 -15.48 8.20 4.88
C VAL A 104 -14.32 7.78 5.78
N ARG A 105 -14.02 6.48 5.79
CA ARG A 105 -12.91 5.85 6.50
C ARG A 105 -12.13 4.95 5.52
N ALA A 106 -10.97 4.44 5.93
CA ALA A 106 -10.18 3.54 5.09
C ALA A 106 -10.89 2.20 4.81
N TYR A 107 -11.70 1.71 5.76
CA TYR A 107 -12.37 0.41 5.66
C TYR A 107 -13.89 0.51 5.51
N SER A 108 -14.47 1.70 5.61
CA SER A 108 -15.91 1.87 5.51
C SER A 108 -16.28 3.20 4.85
N PHE A 109 -17.40 3.17 4.13
CA PHE A 109 -18.11 4.35 3.68
C PHE A 109 -19.50 4.27 4.28
N GLN A 110 -19.81 5.17 5.20
CA GLN A 110 -21.06 5.14 5.94
C GLN A 110 -21.93 6.32 5.52
N ILE A 111 -23.24 6.11 5.38
CA ILE A 111 -24.21 7.15 5.07
C ILE A 111 -25.28 7.13 6.15
N LYS A 112 -25.56 8.28 6.75
CA LYS A 112 -26.60 8.45 7.77
C LYS A 112 -27.49 9.64 7.41
N LYS A 113 -28.80 9.47 7.57
CA LYS A 113 -29.75 10.58 7.44
C LYS A 113 -29.54 11.59 8.58
N CYS A 114 -29.79 12.87 8.36
CA CYS A 114 -29.57 13.91 9.38
C CYS A 114 -30.81 14.24 10.21
N ASN A 115 -31.99 13.70 9.88
CA ASN A 115 -33.29 14.03 10.50
C ASN A 115 -33.67 15.53 10.48
N ASN A 116 -32.99 16.35 9.67
CA ASN A 116 -33.35 17.74 9.49
C ASN A 116 -34.53 17.82 8.49
N PRO A 117 -35.69 18.40 8.86
CA PRO A 117 -36.83 18.53 7.95
C PRO A 117 -36.55 19.46 6.75
N ALA A 118 -35.55 20.35 6.86
CA ALA A 118 -35.09 21.19 5.76
C ALA A 118 -34.02 20.51 4.88
N CYS A 119 -33.64 19.25 5.17
CA CYS A 119 -32.66 18.54 4.36
C CYS A 119 -33.24 18.21 2.98
N LEU A 120 -32.54 18.68 1.94
CA LEU A 120 -32.94 18.46 0.55
C LEU A 120 -32.70 17.01 0.08
N TYR A 121 -31.84 16.26 0.78
CA TYR A 121 -31.41 14.92 0.37
C TYR A 121 -32.15 13.79 1.10
N CYS A 122 -32.48 14.00 2.38
CA CYS A 122 -33.02 12.94 3.22
C CYS A 122 -34.52 12.75 3.00
N LYS A 123 -34.90 11.60 2.42
CA LYS A 123 -36.28 11.12 2.50
C LYS A 123 -36.71 10.92 3.97
N PRO A 124 -38.02 10.98 4.29
CA PRO A 124 -38.53 10.75 5.64
C PRO A 124 -37.97 9.49 6.31
N ILE A 125 -37.81 9.56 7.63
CA ILE A 125 -37.31 8.44 8.44
C ILE A 125 -38.43 7.43 8.62
N ARG A 126 -38.14 6.16 8.32
CA ARG A 126 -39.09 5.05 8.46
C ARG A 126 -39.03 4.37 9.83
N LEU A 127 -37.89 4.49 10.52
CA LEU A 127 -37.69 3.99 11.87
C LEU A 127 -38.42 4.88 12.89
N PRO A 128 -38.85 4.33 14.05
CA PRO A 128 -39.27 5.13 15.18
C PRO A 128 -38.20 6.16 15.56
N LEU A 129 -38.60 7.40 15.83
CA LEU A 129 -37.64 8.49 16.07
C LEU A 129 -36.69 8.18 17.23
N ASN A 130 -37.16 7.55 18.30
CA ASN A 130 -36.32 7.18 19.44
C ASN A 130 -35.19 6.20 19.03
N GLU A 131 -35.51 5.18 18.22
CA GLU A 131 -34.49 4.25 17.70
C GLU A 131 -33.51 4.94 16.77
N PHE A 132 -34.01 5.81 15.89
CA PHE A 132 -33.17 6.54 14.95
C PHE A 132 -32.18 7.48 15.66
N HIS A 133 -32.61 8.15 16.72
CA HIS A 133 -31.77 9.10 17.47
C HIS A 133 -30.61 8.38 18.16
N ASN A 134 -30.78 7.10 18.51
CA ASN A 134 -29.73 6.26 19.11
C ASN A 134 -28.75 5.68 18.09
N LEU A 135 -29.03 5.77 16.78
CA LEU A 135 -28.09 5.33 15.75
C LEU A 135 -26.94 6.33 15.66
N SER A 136 -25.72 5.85 15.69
CA SER A 136 -24.49 6.59 15.45
C SER A 136 -23.70 5.98 14.29
N PHE A 137 -22.75 6.74 13.75
CA PHE A 137 -21.77 6.15 12.84
C PHE A 137 -20.97 5.07 13.57
N LEU A 138 -20.58 4.02 12.85
CA LEU A 138 -19.64 3.03 13.36
C LEU A 138 -18.34 3.73 13.78
N PRO A 139 -17.84 3.41 14.97
CA PRO A 139 -16.60 3.96 15.50
C PRO A 139 -15.39 3.32 14.83
N ASP A 140 -14.27 4.02 14.91
CA ASP A 140 -12.94 3.51 14.55
C ASP A 140 -12.36 2.69 15.72
N PRO A 141 -11.38 1.80 15.48
CA PRO A 141 -10.68 1.11 16.56
C PRO A 141 -10.00 2.12 17.48
N ILE A 142 -10.29 2.08 18.78
CA ILE A 142 -9.67 2.91 19.82
C ILE A 142 -9.12 1.99 20.92
N PRO A 143 -7.91 2.19 21.44
CA PRO A 143 -7.36 1.38 22.53
C PRO A 143 -8.26 1.39 23.77
N SER A 144 -8.33 0.27 24.48
CA SER A 144 -9.03 0.20 25.75
C SER A 144 -8.29 1.01 26.81
N GLN A 145 -9.04 1.69 27.68
CA GLN A 145 -8.48 2.42 28.82
C GLN A 145 -7.90 1.47 29.87
N ASP A 146 -8.49 0.28 30.02
CA ASP A 146 -8.11 -0.70 31.02
C ASP A 146 -6.94 -1.60 30.56
N ASN A 147 -6.78 -1.77 29.25
CA ASN A 147 -5.73 -2.58 28.66
C ASN A 147 -5.32 -2.05 27.28
N THR A 148 -4.17 -1.37 27.22
CA THR A 148 -3.66 -0.73 26.00
C THR A 148 -3.29 -1.71 24.89
N ASP A 149 -3.14 -3.01 25.19
CA ASP A 149 -2.86 -4.04 24.19
C ASP A 149 -4.12 -4.51 23.43
N HIS A 150 -5.30 -4.08 23.87
CA HIS A 150 -6.58 -4.41 23.26
C HIS A 150 -7.36 -3.16 22.86
N TYR A 151 -8.21 -3.28 21.82
CA TYR A 151 -9.19 -2.24 21.51
C TYR A 151 -10.36 -2.26 22.50
N ALA A 152 -10.95 -1.10 22.73
CA ALA A 152 -12.18 -0.96 23.48
C ALA A 152 -13.33 -1.74 22.81
N THR A 153 -14.26 -2.25 23.61
CA THR A 153 -15.45 -2.94 23.11
C THR A 153 -16.36 -1.98 22.35
N PHE A 154 -17.14 -2.51 21.39
CA PHE A 154 -18.06 -1.71 20.59
C PHE A 154 -19.02 -0.87 21.46
N GLN A 155 -19.56 -1.45 22.52
CA GLN A 155 -20.49 -0.79 23.44
C GLN A 155 -19.87 0.45 24.11
N ASN A 156 -18.56 0.42 24.39
CA ASN A 156 -17.88 1.53 25.04
C ASN A 156 -17.55 2.67 24.07
N VAL A 157 -17.41 2.37 22.77
CA VAL A 157 -17.02 3.37 21.75
C VAL A 157 -18.18 3.85 20.88
N TYR A 158 -19.27 3.09 20.79
CA TYR A 158 -20.40 3.45 19.93
C TYR A 158 -21.07 4.75 20.39
N GLY A 159 -21.26 5.69 19.45
CA GLY A 159 -21.80 7.01 19.74
C GLY A 159 -20.77 8.06 20.18
N THR A 160 -19.49 7.69 20.25
CA THR A 160 -18.38 8.63 20.52
C THR A 160 -17.70 9.07 19.23
N GLU A 161 -17.00 10.21 19.28
CA GLU A 161 -16.17 10.67 18.15
C GLU A 161 -14.83 9.94 18.18
N THR A 162 -14.47 9.31 17.07
CA THR A 162 -13.26 8.47 16.93
C THR A 162 -12.44 8.90 15.72
N THR A 163 -11.14 8.60 15.76
CA THR A 163 -10.18 8.88 14.68
C THR A 163 -9.55 7.60 14.15
N GLU A 164 -8.99 7.66 12.94
CA GLU A 164 -8.32 6.51 12.32
C GLU A 164 -6.88 6.28 12.82
N GLU A 165 -6.45 7.00 13.86
CA GLU A 165 -5.06 7.00 14.36
C GLU A 165 -4.61 5.64 14.85
N TYR A 166 -5.52 4.86 15.43
CA TYR A 166 -5.22 3.54 15.97
C TYR A 166 -5.64 2.41 15.03
N ARG A 167 -5.92 2.69 13.74
CA ARG A 167 -6.16 1.58 12.80
C ARG A 167 -4.86 0.78 12.59
N PRO A 168 -4.89 -0.56 12.59
CA PRO A 168 -3.69 -1.40 12.54
C PRO A 168 -2.73 -1.07 11.39
N THR A 169 -3.25 -0.89 10.18
CA THR A 169 -2.43 -0.57 9.00
C THR A 169 -1.73 0.78 9.10
N TYR A 170 -2.37 1.76 9.75
CA TYR A 170 -1.77 3.08 9.94
C TYR A 170 -0.69 3.03 11.01
N MET A 171 -0.96 2.39 12.14
CA MET A 171 0.02 2.18 13.20
C MET A 171 1.26 1.46 12.67
N GLN A 172 1.08 0.39 11.88
CA GLN A 172 2.19 -0.32 11.25
C GLN A 172 2.94 0.58 10.26
N SER A 173 2.23 1.40 9.48
CA SER A 173 2.87 2.35 8.57
C SER A 173 3.66 3.45 9.29
N GLN A 174 3.21 3.89 10.47
CA GLN A 174 3.91 4.86 11.30
C GLN A 174 5.14 4.24 11.97
N ALA A 175 5.01 3.03 12.54
CA ALA A 175 6.12 2.31 13.15
C ALA A 175 7.26 2.06 12.15
N ASN A 176 6.90 1.79 10.89
CA ASN A 176 7.83 1.56 9.79
C ASN A 176 8.18 2.84 9.01
N ALA A 177 7.69 4.01 9.43
CA ALA A 177 8.01 5.25 8.74
C ALA A 177 9.48 5.61 8.96
N GLU A 178 10.14 6.04 7.88
CA GLU A 178 11.42 6.69 7.98
C GLU A 178 11.22 8.06 8.67
N PRO A 179 12.05 8.45 9.66
CA PRO A 179 12.01 9.78 10.24
C PRO A 179 12.25 10.90 9.20
N ILE A 180 12.90 10.55 8.09
CA ILE A 180 13.25 11.46 7.02
C ILE A 180 12.02 11.71 6.12
N PRO A 181 11.71 12.99 5.81
CA PRO A 181 10.64 13.32 4.87
C PRO A 181 10.79 12.62 3.52
N LYS A 182 9.69 12.04 3.01
CA LYS A 182 9.66 11.34 1.70
C LYS A 182 10.08 12.23 0.53
N SER A 183 9.92 13.55 0.65
CA SER A 183 10.38 14.54 -0.34
C SER A 183 11.91 14.60 -0.46
N ILE A 184 12.65 14.21 0.58
CA ILE A 184 14.11 14.14 0.59
C ILE A 184 14.60 12.80 0.04
N LEU A 185 13.86 11.72 0.24
CA LEU A 185 14.22 10.36 -0.20
C LEU A 185 13.93 10.13 -1.71
N ILE A 186 14.53 10.96 -2.57
CA ILE A 186 14.41 10.88 -4.03
C ILE A 186 15.77 10.99 -4.70
N VAL A 187 15.90 10.47 -5.92
CA VAL A 187 17.17 10.43 -6.68
C VAL A 187 17.87 11.79 -6.76
N THR A 188 17.13 12.86 -7.03
CA THR A 188 17.69 14.21 -7.23
C THR A 188 18.27 14.81 -5.94
N LYS A 189 17.98 14.22 -4.79
CA LYS A 189 18.43 14.64 -3.46
C LYS A 189 19.59 13.82 -2.93
N ILE A 190 20.06 12.82 -3.69
CA ILE A 190 21.29 12.08 -3.36
C ILE A 190 22.50 13.01 -3.55
N ARG A 191 23.33 13.12 -2.50
CA ARG A 191 24.56 13.93 -2.45
C ARG A 191 25.82 13.09 -2.48
N GLY A 192 25.74 11.85 -2.03
CA GLY A 192 26.88 10.96 -2.03
C GLY A 192 26.47 9.57 -1.59
N TYR A 193 27.50 8.80 -1.28
CA TYR A 193 27.34 7.45 -0.80
C TYR A 193 28.27 7.21 0.38
N ILE A 194 27.82 6.37 1.30
CA ILE A 194 28.57 5.96 2.49
C ILE A 194 28.59 4.44 2.56
N ASN A 195 29.73 3.85 2.91
CA ASN A 195 29.86 2.41 3.02
C ASN A 195 29.65 1.99 4.48
N CYS A 196 28.80 0.99 4.71
CA CYS A 196 28.64 0.41 6.04
C CYS A 196 29.88 -0.39 6.43
N LYS A 197 30.45 -0.13 7.61
CA LYS A 197 31.60 -0.87 8.13
C LYS A 197 31.32 -2.36 8.37
N ASN A 198 30.11 -2.69 8.80
CA ASN A 198 29.75 -4.07 9.15
C ASN A 198 29.51 -4.97 7.94
N CYS A 199 28.86 -4.46 6.88
CA CYS A 199 28.49 -5.28 5.73
C CYS A 199 29.08 -4.84 4.40
N GLY A 200 29.84 -3.75 4.37
CA GLY A 200 30.45 -3.20 3.15
C GLY A 200 29.47 -2.53 2.18
N LYS A 201 28.16 -2.74 2.34
CA LYS A 201 27.13 -2.19 1.46
C LYS A 201 27.18 -0.67 1.42
N ARG A 202 27.04 -0.15 0.21
CA ARG A 202 26.94 1.28 -0.06
C ARG A 202 25.52 1.77 0.15
N ARG A 203 25.37 2.83 0.95
CA ARG A 203 24.10 3.49 1.30
C ARG A 203 24.04 4.89 0.71
N CYS A 204 22.85 5.31 0.32
CA CYS A 204 22.61 6.64 -0.24
C CYS A 204 22.62 7.70 0.86
N VAL A 205 23.34 8.80 0.62
CA VAL A 205 23.36 9.99 1.48
C VAL A 205 22.55 11.08 0.79
N TYR A 206 21.59 11.65 1.51
CA TYR A 206 20.62 12.62 0.99
C TYR A 206 20.80 14.00 1.63
N SER A 207 20.45 15.05 0.90
CA SER A 207 20.24 16.39 1.44
C SER A 207 19.26 17.15 0.55
N ASP A 208 18.47 18.05 1.15
CA ASP A 208 17.52 18.86 0.38
C ASP A 208 18.23 19.74 -0.65
N LYS A 209 19.32 20.39 -0.25
CA LYS A 209 20.15 21.27 -1.09
C LYS A 209 21.50 20.63 -1.36
N SER A 210 22.24 21.16 -2.33
CA SER A 210 23.66 20.81 -2.46
C SER A 210 24.40 21.31 -1.23
N LEU A 211 25.34 20.51 -0.73
CA LEU A 211 26.19 20.91 0.38
C LEU A 211 27.10 22.08 -0.04
N THR A 212 27.23 23.06 0.83
CA THR A 212 28.24 24.11 0.72
C THR A 212 29.64 23.52 0.92
N CYS A 213 30.69 24.24 0.52
CA CYS A 213 32.07 23.80 0.71
C CYS A 213 32.35 23.45 2.19
N LYS A 214 31.90 24.31 3.12
CA LYS A 214 32.05 24.08 4.55
C LYS A 214 31.31 22.83 5.02
N GLU A 215 30.03 22.66 4.66
CA GLU A 215 29.27 21.46 5.06
C GLU A 215 29.87 20.17 4.47
N GLN A 216 30.47 20.26 3.28
CA GLN A 216 31.17 19.13 2.66
C GLN A 216 32.46 18.77 3.42
N GLU A 217 33.23 19.78 3.86
CA GLU A 217 34.43 19.59 4.70
C GLU A 217 34.05 18.99 6.07
N ASP A 218 33.05 19.58 6.73
CA ASP A 218 32.55 19.14 8.03
C ASP A 218 31.97 17.70 7.96
N TYR A 219 31.25 17.38 6.87
CA TYR A 219 30.78 16.02 6.60
C TYR A 219 31.96 15.05 6.44
N GLN A 220 32.97 15.40 5.64
CA GLN A 220 34.11 14.52 5.42
C GLN A 220 34.91 14.28 6.71
N GLN A 221 35.13 15.32 7.52
CA GLN A 221 35.78 15.20 8.81
C GLN A 221 35.01 14.25 9.74
N ALA A 222 33.67 14.34 9.75
CA ALA A 222 32.84 13.42 10.53
C ALA A 222 32.98 11.97 10.03
N MET A 223 33.07 11.76 8.71
CA MET A 223 33.27 10.43 8.11
C MET A 223 34.63 9.82 8.42
N ASP A 224 35.66 10.64 8.56
CA ASP A 224 37.00 10.16 8.90
C ASP A 224 37.09 9.73 10.38
N LEU A 225 36.26 10.32 11.25
CA LEU A 225 36.22 10.02 12.68
C LEU A 225 35.20 8.92 13.03
N TYR A 226 34.09 8.84 12.30
CA TYR A 226 32.98 7.95 12.61
C TYR A 226 32.86 6.79 11.63
N SER A 227 32.80 5.58 12.18
CA SER A 227 32.53 4.37 11.42
C SER A 227 31.03 4.13 11.29
N TYR A 228 30.47 4.37 10.11
CA TYR A 228 29.04 4.18 9.85
C TYR A 228 28.61 2.71 9.79
N SER A 229 27.45 2.43 10.38
CA SER A 229 26.74 1.15 10.31
C SER A 229 25.30 1.35 9.83
N CYS A 230 24.75 0.38 9.07
CA CYS A 230 23.38 0.47 8.54
C CYS A 230 22.37 0.73 9.67
N GLY A 231 21.47 1.68 9.46
CA GLY A 231 20.43 2.04 10.43
C GLY A 231 20.86 3.06 11.47
N ALA A 232 22.16 3.31 11.64
CA ALA A 232 22.65 4.35 12.53
C ALA A 232 22.53 5.75 11.90
N PRO A 233 22.24 6.79 12.69
CA PRO A 233 22.42 8.17 12.22
C PRO A 233 23.90 8.43 11.91
N ILE A 234 24.15 9.38 11.01
CA ILE A 234 25.52 9.80 10.67
C ILE A 234 26.14 10.63 11.80
N PHE A 235 25.34 11.51 12.41
CA PHE A 235 25.82 12.46 13.40
C PHE A 235 25.10 12.27 14.73
N SER A 236 25.72 12.74 15.81
CA SER A 236 25.07 12.88 17.11
C SER A 236 23.94 13.89 17.08
N ASP A 237 23.07 13.83 18.08
CA ASP A 237 21.85 14.62 18.13
C ASP A 237 22.08 16.13 18.16
N ASP A 238 23.21 16.58 18.69
CA ASP A 238 23.58 18.00 18.85
C ASP A 238 24.35 18.56 17.64
N TYR A 239 24.67 17.73 16.65
CA TYR A 239 25.48 18.17 15.52
C TYR A 239 24.64 18.78 14.41
N TYR A 240 24.99 19.99 13.96
CA TYR A 240 24.14 20.78 13.07
C TYR A 240 23.86 20.11 11.71
N LEU A 241 24.76 19.28 11.18
CA LEU A 241 24.53 18.56 9.92
C LEU A 241 23.47 17.45 10.04
N LYS A 242 23.03 17.07 11.24
CA LYS A 242 21.96 16.08 11.44
C LYS A 242 20.66 16.48 10.73
N GLU A 243 20.36 17.77 10.66
CA GLU A 243 19.16 18.29 9.97
C GLU A 243 19.41 18.62 8.49
N VAL A 244 20.64 18.42 8.00
CA VAL A 244 21.04 18.77 6.63
C VAL A 244 21.31 17.52 5.80
N VAL A 245 21.93 16.50 6.40
CA VAL A 245 22.43 15.31 5.72
C VAL A 245 21.79 14.07 6.34
N PHE A 246 21.23 13.23 5.49
CA PHE A 246 20.37 12.13 5.89
C PHE A 246 20.79 10.80 5.26
N VAL A 247 20.55 9.71 5.98
CA VAL A 247 20.65 8.32 5.52
C VAL A 247 19.47 7.54 6.04
N HIS A 248 19.08 6.46 5.35
CA HIS A 248 18.08 5.56 5.90
C HIS A 248 18.54 5.01 7.27
N THR A 249 17.67 5.16 8.26
CA THR A 249 17.80 4.66 9.64
C THR A 249 16.92 3.43 9.87
N ARG A 250 15.83 3.25 9.10
CA ARG A 250 15.04 2.01 9.06
C ARG A 250 15.61 0.99 8.08
N ILE A 251 16.93 0.76 8.14
CA ILE A 251 17.65 -0.19 7.27
C ILE A 251 18.65 -1.00 8.08
N SER A 252 18.85 -2.26 7.71
CA SER A 252 19.81 -3.16 8.36
C SER A 252 20.90 -3.62 7.39
N CYS A 253 21.91 -4.31 7.92
CA CYS A 253 22.95 -4.94 7.10
C CYS A 253 22.40 -6.01 6.15
N ASP A 254 21.26 -6.63 6.48
CA ASP A 254 20.58 -7.62 5.63
C ASP A 254 19.73 -6.99 4.53
N SER A 255 19.44 -5.70 4.64
CA SER A 255 18.66 -4.98 3.65
C SER A 255 19.45 -4.86 2.34
N PRO A 256 18.81 -5.04 1.17
CA PRO A 256 19.45 -4.87 -0.13
C PRO A 256 19.88 -3.42 -0.36
N ILE A 257 20.65 -3.17 -1.42
CA ILE A 257 21.01 -1.83 -1.89
C ILE A 257 19.75 -1.04 -2.23
N GLU A 258 19.69 0.22 -1.82
CA GLU A 258 18.55 1.09 -2.08
C GLU A 258 18.29 1.22 -3.58
N ILE A 259 17.04 1.05 -4.00
CA ILE A 259 16.66 1.12 -5.41
C ILE A 259 17.04 2.46 -6.07
N LEU A 260 17.02 3.54 -5.29
CA LEU A 260 17.38 4.87 -5.75
C LEU A 260 18.86 4.97 -6.13
N TYR A 261 19.73 4.11 -5.59
CA TYR A 261 21.14 4.00 -6.03
C TYR A 261 21.21 3.73 -7.54
N TYR A 262 20.45 2.77 -8.05
CA TYR A 262 20.46 2.39 -9.46
C TYR A 262 19.83 3.42 -10.40
N SER A 263 18.98 4.29 -9.85
CA SER A 263 18.36 5.37 -10.60
C SER A 263 19.20 6.66 -10.57
N SER A 264 20.21 6.72 -9.69
CA SER A 264 21.12 7.85 -9.56
C SER A 264 22.12 7.90 -10.72
N ARG A 265 22.30 9.08 -11.32
CA ARG A 265 23.29 9.31 -12.38
C ARG A 265 24.53 10.07 -11.87
N ARG A 266 24.82 10.01 -10.57
CA ARG A 266 26.00 10.67 -10.00
C ARG A 266 27.30 10.07 -10.57
N SER A 267 28.30 10.91 -10.73
CA SER A 267 29.66 10.47 -11.08
C SER A 267 30.18 9.47 -10.05
N GLY A 268 30.84 8.42 -10.54
CA GLY A 268 31.32 7.32 -9.69
C GLY A 268 30.26 6.27 -9.32
N ASN A 269 29.04 6.39 -9.83
CA ASN A 269 28.05 5.31 -9.71
C ASN A 269 28.38 4.17 -10.70
N TYR A 270 28.31 2.94 -10.23
CA TYR A 270 28.62 1.75 -11.01
C TYR A 270 27.69 0.59 -10.63
N PRO A 271 27.45 -0.37 -11.53
CA PRO A 271 26.58 -1.50 -11.26
C PRO A 271 27.15 -2.34 -10.11
N ILE A 272 26.29 -2.66 -9.14
CA ILE A 272 26.57 -3.57 -8.03
C ILE A 272 25.38 -4.48 -7.81
N CYS A 273 25.62 -5.68 -7.29
CA CYS A 273 24.59 -6.64 -6.92
C CYS A 273 23.57 -6.03 -5.96
N TYR A 274 22.29 -6.20 -6.27
CA TYR A 274 21.17 -5.69 -5.49
C TYR A 274 21.20 -6.15 -4.04
N TYR A 275 21.59 -7.40 -3.79
CA TYR A 275 21.51 -7.98 -2.45
C TYR A 275 22.72 -7.68 -1.59
N CYS A 276 23.94 -7.81 -2.14
CA CYS A 276 25.17 -7.73 -1.36
C CYS A 276 26.03 -6.49 -1.66
N GLY A 277 25.80 -5.81 -2.77
CA GLY A 277 26.63 -4.68 -3.21
C GLY A 277 27.96 -5.06 -3.87
N GLU A 278 28.17 -6.35 -4.18
CA GLU A 278 29.35 -6.81 -4.92
C GLU A 278 29.35 -6.25 -6.35
N ARG A 279 30.51 -5.85 -6.84
CA ARG A 279 30.67 -5.24 -8.16
C ARG A 279 31.17 -6.23 -9.22
N GLU A 280 31.88 -7.26 -8.78
CA GLU A 280 32.42 -8.30 -9.65
C GLU A 280 31.40 -9.43 -9.84
N ASP A 281 31.66 -10.32 -10.80
CA ASP A 281 30.90 -11.55 -11.05
C ASP A 281 29.38 -11.32 -11.19
N LEU A 282 29.03 -10.21 -11.85
CA LEU A 282 27.63 -9.88 -12.13
C LEU A 282 27.07 -10.77 -13.24
N VAL A 283 25.99 -11.46 -12.91
CA VAL A 283 25.30 -12.39 -13.78
C VAL A 283 24.55 -11.63 -14.87
N THR A 284 24.62 -12.13 -16.10
CA THR A 284 23.85 -11.59 -17.21
C THR A 284 22.40 -12.04 -17.12
N SER A 285 21.47 -11.09 -17.00
CA SER A 285 20.03 -11.38 -17.02
C SER A 285 19.58 -11.96 -18.36
N SER A 286 18.70 -12.96 -18.35
CA SER A 286 18.13 -13.58 -19.56
C SER A 286 17.31 -12.59 -20.40
N GLN A 287 17.19 -12.88 -21.70
CA GLN A 287 16.37 -12.09 -22.62
C GLN A 287 14.87 -12.12 -22.24
N SER A 288 14.37 -13.26 -21.75
CA SER A 288 12.99 -13.41 -21.29
C SER A 288 12.64 -12.47 -20.13
N LEU A 289 13.57 -12.23 -19.21
CA LEU A 289 13.36 -11.28 -18.11
C LEU A 289 13.28 -9.83 -18.62
N LYS A 290 14.13 -9.47 -19.59
CA LYS A 290 14.15 -8.12 -20.18
C LYS A 290 12.85 -7.79 -20.93
N GLU A 291 12.25 -8.79 -21.55
CA GLU A 291 10.97 -8.65 -22.25
C GLU A 291 9.78 -8.56 -21.29
N ARG A 292 9.89 -9.18 -20.10
CA ARG A 292 8.82 -9.22 -19.11
C ARG A 292 8.84 -8.05 -18.13
N PHE A 293 10.00 -7.46 -17.84
CA PHE A 293 10.14 -6.44 -16.79
C PHE A 293 10.84 -5.19 -17.28
N LYS A 294 10.33 -4.02 -16.86
CA LYS A 294 10.91 -2.71 -17.17
C LYS A 294 12.25 -2.47 -16.50
N GLN A 295 12.45 -3.03 -15.30
CA GLN A 295 13.65 -2.85 -14.51
C GLN A 295 14.09 -4.20 -13.94
N ILE A 296 15.37 -4.51 -14.11
CA ILE A 296 16.05 -5.70 -13.57
C ILE A 296 17.27 -5.18 -12.84
N TYR A 297 17.40 -5.52 -11.56
CA TYR A 297 18.54 -5.08 -10.75
C TYR A 297 19.66 -6.12 -10.82
N PRO A 298 20.94 -5.70 -10.82
CA PRO A 298 22.07 -6.63 -10.95
C PRO A 298 22.09 -7.70 -9.85
N LEU A 299 22.59 -8.89 -10.19
CA LEU A 299 22.77 -10.03 -9.29
C LEU A 299 24.20 -10.54 -9.50
N CYS A 300 24.92 -10.89 -8.44
CA CYS A 300 26.21 -11.56 -8.55
C CYS A 300 26.06 -13.08 -8.41
N GLU A 301 27.05 -13.82 -8.92
CA GLU A 301 27.11 -15.29 -8.85
C GLU A 301 26.98 -15.79 -7.41
N GLY A 302 27.72 -15.21 -6.46
CA GLY A 302 27.63 -15.63 -5.06
C GLY A 302 26.24 -15.46 -4.44
N CYS A 303 25.46 -14.45 -4.84
CA CYS A 303 24.07 -14.35 -4.40
C CYS A 303 23.17 -15.36 -5.12
N GLN A 304 23.43 -15.63 -6.39
CA GLN A 304 22.69 -16.63 -7.16
C GLN A 304 22.87 -18.04 -6.58
N GLU A 305 24.10 -18.42 -6.22
CA GLU A 305 24.43 -19.68 -5.56
C GLU A 305 23.74 -19.82 -4.20
N ASN A 306 23.59 -18.70 -3.48
CA ASN A 306 22.82 -18.64 -2.24
C ASN A 306 21.29 -18.58 -2.46
N GLY A 307 20.82 -18.95 -3.65
CA GLY A 307 19.39 -19.08 -3.98
C GLY A 307 18.67 -17.74 -4.21
N LYS A 308 19.39 -16.63 -4.45
CA LYS A 308 18.76 -15.36 -4.82
C LYS A 308 18.49 -15.30 -6.32
N GLU A 309 17.32 -14.79 -6.68
CA GLU A 309 16.97 -14.49 -8.08
C GLU A 309 17.07 -12.99 -8.37
N PHE A 310 17.08 -12.64 -9.65
CA PHE A 310 17.03 -11.24 -10.08
C PHE A 310 15.83 -10.53 -9.45
N TYR A 311 16.08 -9.44 -8.75
CA TYR A 311 15.01 -8.56 -8.32
C TYR A 311 14.52 -7.75 -9.53
N THR A 312 13.20 -7.70 -9.74
CA THR A 312 12.59 -7.06 -10.91
C THR A 312 11.46 -6.11 -10.51
N LYS A 313 11.21 -5.10 -11.36
CA LYS A 313 10.11 -4.15 -11.19
C LYS A 313 9.44 -3.80 -12.51
N GLY A 314 8.14 -3.51 -12.41
CA GLY A 314 7.32 -3.00 -13.51
C GLY A 314 7.09 -4.05 -14.58
N GLU A 315 6.32 -5.09 -14.26
CA GLU A 315 5.94 -6.12 -15.22
C GLU A 315 5.22 -5.50 -16.44
N ILE A 316 5.68 -5.87 -17.63
CA ILE A 316 5.15 -5.44 -18.91
C ILE A 316 3.95 -6.35 -19.21
N LYS A 317 2.75 -5.86 -18.90
CA LYS A 317 1.52 -6.54 -19.32
C LYS A 317 1.44 -6.49 -20.84
N THR A 318 1.72 -7.60 -21.51
CA THR A 318 1.32 -7.78 -22.89
C THR A 318 -0.20 -7.90 -22.88
N ASN A 319 -0.90 -6.93 -23.47
CA ASN A 319 -2.31 -7.11 -23.77
C ASN A 319 -2.40 -8.29 -24.74
N GLY A 320 -2.70 -9.48 -24.21
CA GLY A 320 -3.11 -10.61 -25.01
C GLY A 320 -4.35 -10.18 -25.79
N ARG A 321 -4.17 -9.83 -27.07
CA ARG A 321 -5.25 -9.95 -28.03
C ARG A 321 -5.63 -11.42 -28.01
N ALA A 322 -6.68 -11.75 -27.26
CA ALA A 322 -7.32 -13.04 -27.36
C ALA A 322 -7.62 -13.26 -28.85
N SER A 323 -6.91 -14.22 -29.46
CA SER A 323 -7.21 -14.72 -30.78
C SER A 323 -8.69 -15.08 -30.79
N LYS A 324 -9.51 -14.29 -31.50
CA LYS A 324 -10.84 -14.70 -31.94
C LYS A 324 -10.65 -15.95 -32.80
N ARG A 325 -10.65 -17.12 -32.17
CA ARG A 325 -10.93 -18.38 -32.86
C ARG A 325 -12.37 -18.27 -33.34
N ARG A 326 -12.55 -17.87 -34.60
CA ARG A 326 -13.75 -18.18 -35.37
C ARG A 326 -13.91 -19.70 -35.33
N LYS A 327 -14.89 -20.20 -34.59
CA LYS A 327 -15.42 -21.55 -34.85
C LYS A 327 -16.17 -21.45 -36.18
N HIS A 328 -15.64 -22.10 -37.20
CA HIS A 328 -16.45 -22.65 -38.28
C HIS A 328 -17.02 -23.97 -37.79
N GLY A 329 -18.30 -24.22 -38.11
CA GLY A 329 -19.09 -25.35 -37.65
C GLY A 329 -20.43 -24.85 -37.17
#